data_AF-A0A2E8VKV1-F1
#
_entry.id   AF-A0A2E8VKV1-F1
#
_cell.length_a   1.000
_cell.length_b   1.000
_cell.length_c   1.000
_cell.angle_alpha   90.00
_cell.angle_beta   90.00
_cell.angle_gamma   90.00
#
_symmetry.space_group_name_H-M   'P 1'
#
loop_
_entity.id
_entity.type
_entity.pdbx_description
1 polymer ?
#
loop_
_entity_poly.entity_id
_entity_poly.type
_entity_poly.pdbx_seq_one_letter_code
_entity_poly.pdbx_strand_id
1 'polypeptide(L)'
;MSHVLEPASSGRAKCRGCGRPIEKGELRFGERMPNLYGEGDMTLWFHLACATWRRPEAVTEFLEEGGDVEVDRSALQAATEHHRLQRIAGVERASSGRARCRHCRETIDKDTWRIRLAFYEEGTFNPSGFIHMACAQGYVGTAELMPLLETLGAVPDNADKTEIAALLHRC
;
A
#
# COMPACT_ATOMS: atom_id res chain seq x y z
N MET A 1 -19.67 14.58 -2.87
CA MET A 1 -18.73 13.53 -2.46
C MET A 1 -17.56 13.52 -3.44
N SER A 2 -16.38 13.93 -2.98
CA SER A 2 -15.13 13.90 -3.72
C SER A 2 -14.71 12.48 -4.09
N HIS A 3 -15.20 11.45 -3.38
CA HIS A 3 -14.91 10.05 -3.68
C HIS A 3 -16.17 9.19 -3.79
N VAL A 4 -16.02 7.95 -4.22
CA VAL A 4 -17.12 6.99 -4.39
C VAL A 4 -16.78 5.66 -3.76
N LEU A 5 -17.79 5.00 -3.21
CA LEU A 5 -17.71 3.64 -2.74
C LEU A 5 -18.87 2.85 -3.34
N GLU A 6 -18.55 1.77 -4.03
CA GLU A 6 -19.57 0.97 -4.71
C GLU A 6 -19.14 -0.50 -4.85
N PRO A 7 -20.08 -1.44 -4.97
CA PRO A 7 -19.78 -2.77 -5.48
C PRO A 7 -19.27 -2.69 -6.92
N ALA A 8 -18.20 -3.42 -7.25
CA ALA A 8 -17.62 -3.38 -8.58
C ALA A 8 -18.61 -3.89 -9.64
N SER A 9 -18.92 -3.06 -10.63
CA SER A 9 -19.83 -3.40 -11.72
C SER A 9 -19.31 -4.53 -12.64
N SER A 10 -17.99 -4.71 -12.69
CA SER A 10 -17.31 -5.80 -13.41
C SER A 10 -15.94 -6.12 -12.79
N GLY A 11 -15.42 -7.32 -13.04
CA GLY A 11 -14.09 -7.78 -12.59
C GLY A 11 -12.89 -7.24 -13.38
N ARG A 12 -13.08 -6.20 -14.21
CA ARG A 12 -12.02 -5.70 -15.12
C ARG A 12 -11.08 -4.69 -14.47
N ALA A 13 -11.48 -4.12 -13.32
CA ALA A 13 -10.67 -3.14 -12.61
C ALA A 13 -9.50 -3.82 -11.88
N LYS A 14 -8.32 -3.20 -11.91
CA LYS A 14 -7.18 -3.59 -11.07
C LYS A 14 -7.00 -2.55 -9.99
N CYS A 15 -6.86 -3.01 -8.75
CA CYS A 15 -6.59 -2.15 -7.61
C CYS A 15 -5.27 -1.39 -7.82
N ARG A 16 -5.29 -0.07 -7.70
CA ARG A 16 -4.09 0.77 -7.86
C ARG A 16 -3.07 0.58 -6.73
N GLY A 17 -3.51 0.14 -5.55
CA GLY A 17 -2.62 -0.07 -4.39
C GLY A 17 -1.78 -1.35 -4.48
N CYS A 18 -2.41 -2.48 -4.83
CA CYS A 18 -1.76 -3.80 -4.85
C CYS A 18 -1.58 -4.43 -6.24
N GLY A 19 -2.26 -3.89 -7.27
CA GLY A 19 -2.19 -4.39 -8.65
C GLY A 19 -3.06 -5.62 -8.95
N ARG A 20 -3.71 -6.21 -7.94
CA ARG A 20 -4.60 -7.37 -8.09
C ARG A 20 -5.96 -6.97 -8.68
N PRO A 21 -6.68 -7.89 -9.37
CA PRO A 21 -8.05 -7.67 -9.80
C PRO A 21 -8.98 -7.30 -8.63
N ILE A 22 -10.02 -6.53 -8.92
CA ILE A 22 -11.16 -6.28 -8.03
C ILE A 22 -12.32 -7.06 -8.60
N GLU A 23 -12.87 -8.01 -7.85
CA GLU A 23 -13.88 -8.94 -8.36
C GLU A 23 -15.25 -8.27 -8.52
N LYS A 24 -16.07 -8.75 -9.46
CA LYS A 24 -17.43 -8.22 -9.65
C LYS A 24 -18.24 -8.38 -8.35
N GLY A 25 -18.87 -7.30 -7.89
CA GLY A 25 -19.64 -7.26 -6.66
C GLY A 25 -18.80 -7.00 -5.41
N GLU A 26 -17.47 -7.02 -5.49
CA GLU A 26 -16.60 -6.63 -4.38
C GLU A 26 -16.69 -5.13 -4.14
N LEU A 27 -16.76 -4.72 -2.87
CA LEU A 27 -16.77 -3.31 -2.49
C LEU A 27 -15.43 -2.66 -2.84
N ARG A 28 -15.47 -1.59 -3.64
CA ARG A 28 -14.28 -0.84 -4.07
C ARG A 28 -14.39 0.64 -3.77
N PHE A 29 -13.26 1.22 -3.42
CA PHE A 29 -13.10 2.66 -3.22
C PHE A 29 -12.62 3.29 -4.52
N GLY A 30 -13.34 4.31 -4.98
CA GLY A 30 -13.04 5.11 -6.14
C GLY A 30 -12.63 6.51 -5.71
N GLU A 31 -11.33 6.77 -5.73
CA GLU A 31 -10.82 8.12 -5.53
C GLU A 31 -11.05 8.92 -6.82
N ARG A 32 -11.82 10.01 -6.75
CA ARG A 32 -11.93 10.95 -7.88
C ARG A 32 -10.86 12.02 -7.76
N MET A 33 -10.28 12.34 -8.90
CA MET A 33 -9.28 13.40 -9.05
C MET A 33 -9.41 14.02 -10.44
N PRO A 34 -8.90 15.25 -10.65
CA PRO A 34 -8.86 15.85 -11.98
C PRO A 34 -8.15 14.94 -12.99
N ASN A 35 -8.69 14.87 -14.20
CA ASN A 35 -8.08 14.11 -15.27
C ASN A 35 -6.77 14.79 -15.71
N LEU A 36 -5.65 14.08 -15.58
CA LEU A 36 -4.33 14.60 -15.94
C LEU A 36 -4.09 14.66 -17.45
N TYR A 37 -4.94 14.00 -18.24
CA TYR A 37 -4.77 13.83 -19.69
C TYR A 37 -5.84 14.56 -20.52
N GLY A 38 -6.71 15.34 -19.89
CA GLY A 38 -7.78 16.05 -20.59
C GLY A 38 -8.77 16.70 -19.64
N GLU A 39 -9.93 17.10 -20.17
CA GLU A 39 -10.99 17.70 -19.38
C GLU A 39 -11.75 16.65 -18.55
N GLY A 40 -12.31 17.11 -17.42
CA GLY A 40 -13.14 16.31 -16.52
C GLY A 40 -12.36 15.61 -15.41
N ASP A 41 -13.04 14.69 -14.74
CA ASP A 41 -12.49 13.92 -13.62
C ASP A 41 -12.21 12.48 -14.02
N MET A 42 -11.27 11.85 -13.34
CA MET A 42 -11.00 10.42 -13.44
C MET A 42 -11.17 9.74 -12.08
N THR A 43 -11.49 8.44 -12.10
CA THR A 43 -11.63 7.64 -10.88
C THR A 43 -10.58 6.54 -10.83
N LEU A 44 -9.82 6.50 -9.74
CA LEU A 44 -8.85 5.45 -9.46
C LEU A 44 -9.46 4.44 -8.51
N TRP A 45 -9.45 3.17 -8.93
CA TRP A 45 -10.08 2.09 -8.18
C TRP A 45 -9.09 1.38 -7.26
N PHE A 46 -9.53 1.15 -6.04
CA PHE A 46 -8.82 0.44 -4.99
C PHE A 46 -9.74 -0.57 -4.31
N HIS A 47 -9.16 -1.66 -3.81
CA HIS A 47 -9.78 -2.36 -2.69
C HIS A 47 -9.91 -1.40 -1.51
N LEU A 48 -11.01 -1.46 -0.76
CA LEU A 48 -11.22 -0.56 0.38
C LEU A 48 -10.04 -0.59 1.35
N ALA A 49 -9.61 -1.79 1.76
CA ALA A 49 -8.46 -1.94 2.65
C ALA A 49 -7.14 -1.43 2.05
N CYS A 50 -6.94 -1.55 0.72
CA CYS A 50 -5.77 -0.97 0.06
C CYS A 50 -5.82 0.57 0.09
N ALA A 51 -6.99 1.17 -0.09
CA ALA A 51 -7.16 2.62 0.04
C ALA A 51 -6.89 3.08 1.46
N THR A 52 -7.41 2.39 2.49
CA THR A 52 -7.18 2.70 3.91
C THR A 52 -5.70 2.83 4.24
N TRP A 53 -4.87 1.91 3.73
CA TRP A 53 -3.44 1.92 4.01
C TRP A 53 -2.62 2.84 3.12
N ARG A 54 -2.94 2.89 1.83
CA ARG A 54 -2.08 3.54 0.84
C ARG A 54 -2.53 4.96 0.53
N ARG A 55 -3.81 5.26 0.73
CA ARG A 55 -4.48 6.54 0.47
C ARG A 55 -5.39 6.94 1.64
N PRO A 56 -4.87 6.97 2.88
CA PRO A 56 -5.68 7.27 4.07
C PRO A 56 -6.32 8.66 4.00
N GLU A 57 -5.68 9.63 3.34
CA GLU A 57 -6.23 10.98 3.18
C GLU A 57 -7.53 10.97 2.38
N ALA A 58 -7.57 10.24 1.25
CA ALA A 58 -8.78 10.13 0.43
C ALA A 58 -9.89 9.36 1.17
N VAL A 59 -9.55 8.32 1.92
CA VAL A 59 -10.55 7.61 2.74
C VAL A 59 -11.09 8.51 3.85
N THR A 60 -10.23 9.31 4.48
CA THR A 60 -10.63 10.26 5.53
C THR A 60 -11.57 11.33 4.98
N GLU A 61 -11.23 11.94 3.84
CA GLU A 61 -12.08 12.93 3.16
C GLU A 61 -13.47 12.36 2.84
N PHE A 62 -13.54 11.12 2.33
CA PHE A 62 -14.81 10.45 2.06
C PHE A 62 -15.69 10.29 3.32
N LEU A 63 -15.09 9.93 4.45
CA LEU A 63 -15.81 9.75 5.71
C LEU A 63 -16.28 11.09 6.29
N GLU A 64 -15.46 12.14 6.19
CA GLU A 64 -15.79 13.50 6.64
C GLU A 64 -16.95 14.11 5.85
N GLU A 65 -17.08 13.77 4.57
CA GLU A 65 -18.22 14.15 3.72
C GLU A 65 -19.51 13.34 3.99
N GLY A 66 -19.49 12.45 4.99
CA GLY A 66 -20.63 11.63 5.39
C GLY A 66 -20.75 10.29 4.65
N GLY A 67 -19.68 9.83 4.01
CA GLY A 67 -19.61 8.48 3.46
C GLY A 67 -19.73 7.43 4.56
N ASP A 68 -20.64 6.46 4.39
CA ASP A 68 -20.88 5.40 5.37
C ASP A 68 -20.25 4.09 4.89
N VAL A 69 -19.26 3.61 5.63
CA VAL A 69 -18.56 2.35 5.37
C VAL A 69 -17.84 1.86 6.61
N GLU A 70 -17.83 0.55 6.79
CA GLU A 70 -16.96 -0.09 7.78
C GLU A 70 -15.51 -0.12 7.27
N VAL A 71 -14.65 0.65 7.91
CA VAL A 71 -13.20 0.65 7.70
C VAL A 71 -12.48 0.25 8.97
N ASP A 72 -11.32 -0.37 8.82
CA ASP A 72 -10.40 -0.58 9.93
C ASP A 72 -9.84 0.78 10.39
N ARG A 73 -10.40 1.30 11.48
CA ARG A 73 -10.02 2.60 12.06
C ARG A 73 -8.59 2.60 12.59
N SER A 74 -8.11 1.46 13.09
CA SER A 74 -6.73 1.31 13.57
C SER A 74 -5.75 1.40 12.41
N ALA A 75 -6.06 0.72 11.29
CA ALA A 75 -5.27 0.81 10.07
C ALA A 75 -5.25 2.23 9.49
N LEU A 76 -6.43 2.88 9.44
CA LEU A 76 -6.55 4.25 8.95
C LEU A 76 -5.72 5.21 9.80
N GLN A 77 -5.82 5.12 11.12
CA GLN A 77 -5.04 5.94 12.06
C GLN A 77 -3.54 5.72 11.87
N ALA A 78 -3.07 4.46 11.85
CA ALA A 78 -1.66 4.14 11.66
C ALA A 78 -1.12 4.69 10.33
N ALA A 79 -1.88 4.54 9.23
CA ALA A 79 -1.49 5.03 7.91
C ALA A 79 -1.40 6.57 7.82
N THR A 80 -2.21 7.27 8.61
CA THR A 80 -2.17 8.73 8.75
C THR A 80 -1.02 9.18 9.66
N GLU A 81 -0.81 8.54 10.82
CA GLU A 81 0.26 8.90 11.76
C GLU A 81 1.66 8.59 11.19
N HIS A 82 1.78 7.49 10.46
CA HIS A 82 3.02 7.04 9.86
C HIS A 82 2.96 7.11 8.33
N HIS A 83 2.95 8.32 7.76
CA HIS A 83 2.84 8.57 6.30
C HIS A 83 3.75 7.70 5.41
N ARG A 84 4.91 7.24 5.90
CA ARG A 84 5.80 6.35 5.13
C ARG A 84 5.26 4.94 4.96
N LEU A 85 4.26 4.50 5.74
CA LEU A 85 3.52 3.25 5.51
C LEU A 85 2.83 3.25 4.15
N GLN A 86 2.32 4.40 3.70
CA GLN A 86 1.70 4.57 2.39
C GLN A 86 2.67 4.24 1.23
N ARG A 87 3.98 4.24 1.49
CA ARG A 87 5.02 3.92 0.51
C ARG A 87 5.34 2.45 0.38
N ILE A 88 4.86 1.61 1.30
CA ILE A 88 5.16 0.18 1.28
C ILE A 88 4.37 -0.46 0.12
N ALA A 89 5.10 -0.95 -0.87
CA ALA A 89 4.57 -1.57 -2.08
C ALA A 89 4.60 -3.11 -2.03
N GLY A 90 5.09 -3.66 -0.92
CA GLY A 90 5.15 -5.09 -0.66
C GLY A 90 6.57 -5.59 -0.40
N VAL A 91 6.72 -6.91 -0.30
CA VAL A 91 7.99 -7.58 -0.01
C VAL A 91 8.36 -8.54 -1.14
N GLU A 92 9.64 -8.70 -1.38
CA GLU A 92 10.18 -9.64 -2.36
C GLU A 92 11.58 -10.11 -1.96
N ARG A 93 12.05 -11.23 -2.54
CA ARG A 93 13.47 -11.57 -2.50
C ARG A 93 14.26 -10.72 -3.48
N ALA A 94 15.43 -10.26 -3.06
CA ALA A 94 16.29 -9.41 -3.86
C ALA A 94 16.82 -10.16 -5.09
N SER A 95 16.43 -9.73 -6.29
CA SER A 95 16.92 -10.34 -7.54
C SER A 95 18.43 -10.16 -7.79
N SER A 96 19.06 -9.19 -7.12
CA SER A 96 20.50 -8.88 -7.19
C SER A 96 20.97 -8.11 -5.96
N GLY A 97 22.27 -8.14 -5.69
CA GLY A 97 22.93 -7.44 -4.57
C GLY A 97 23.20 -5.94 -4.78
N ARG A 98 22.68 -5.34 -5.86
CA ARG A 98 23.04 -3.96 -6.28
C ARG A 98 22.20 -2.87 -5.64
N ALA A 99 21.06 -3.23 -5.06
CA ALA A 99 20.13 -2.26 -4.48
C ALA A 99 20.72 -1.72 -3.18
N ARG A 100 20.60 -0.41 -2.94
CA ARG A 100 20.94 0.22 -1.66
C ARG A 100 19.67 0.53 -0.88
N CYS A 101 19.68 0.19 0.40
CA CYS A 101 18.60 0.47 1.33
C CYS A 101 18.38 1.98 1.45
N ARG A 102 17.12 2.43 1.28
CA ARG A 102 16.75 3.85 1.39
C ARG A 102 16.78 4.39 2.83
N HIS A 103 16.97 3.53 3.83
CA HIS A 103 17.14 3.90 5.24
C HIS A 103 18.63 4.00 5.62
N CYS A 104 19.35 2.87 5.68
CA CYS A 104 20.75 2.83 6.14
C CYS A 104 21.81 3.07 5.03
N ARG A 105 21.42 3.09 3.74
CA ARG A 105 22.29 3.29 2.55
C ARG A 105 23.26 2.14 2.22
N GLU A 106 23.25 1.06 3.00
CA GLU A 106 24.00 -0.16 2.71
C GLU A 106 23.35 -0.96 1.58
N THR A 107 24.13 -1.85 0.96
CA THR A 107 23.62 -2.77 -0.07
C THR A 107 22.70 -3.83 0.54
N ILE A 108 21.74 -4.28 -0.25
CA ILE A 108 20.82 -5.37 0.08
C ILE A 108 21.29 -6.60 -0.68
N ASP A 109 21.67 -7.66 0.04
CA ASP A 109 22.21 -8.87 -0.54
C ASP A 109 21.19 -9.60 -1.42
N LYS A 110 21.68 -10.25 -2.46
CA LYS A 110 20.86 -11.07 -3.36
C LYS A 110 20.15 -12.19 -2.56
N ASP A 111 18.94 -12.52 -2.97
CA ASP A 111 18.09 -13.59 -2.44
C ASP A 111 17.59 -13.36 -0.99
N THR A 112 17.92 -12.22 -0.37
CA THR A 112 17.38 -11.78 0.91
C THR A 112 16.04 -11.05 0.76
N TRP A 113 15.19 -11.12 1.78
CA TRP A 113 13.93 -10.36 1.81
C TRP A 113 14.19 -8.86 1.89
N ARG A 114 13.44 -8.10 1.09
CA ARG A 114 13.44 -6.63 1.11
C ARG A 114 12.03 -6.09 0.92
N ILE A 115 11.80 -4.90 1.44
CA ILE A 115 10.56 -4.15 1.21
C ILE A 115 10.74 -3.27 -0.02
N ARG A 116 9.78 -3.34 -0.94
CA ARG A 116 9.65 -2.44 -2.08
C ARG A 116 8.97 -1.15 -1.64
N LEU A 117 9.50 -0.03 -2.11
CA LEU A 117 8.91 1.28 -1.91
C LEU A 117 8.29 1.79 -3.21
N ALA A 118 7.16 2.48 -3.11
CA ALA A 118 6.58 3.28 -4.16
C ALA A 118 6.03 4.58 -3.57
N PHE A 119 6.22 5.72 -4.24
CA PHE A 119 5.54 6.96 -3.85
C PHE A 119 4.32 7.15 -4.73
N TYR A 120 3.28 7.74 -4.16
CA TYR A 120 2.11 8.15 -4.92
C TYR A 120 2.30 9.58 -5.42
N GLU A 121 2.16 9.77 -6.72
CA GLU A 121 2.20 11.08 -7.37
C GLU A 121 1.25 11.02 -8.56
N GLU A 122 0.37 12.02 -8.68
CA GLU A 122 -0.47 12.23 -9.86
C GLU A 122 -1.17 10.94 -10.33
N GLY A 123 -1.88 10.27 -9.42
CA GLY A 123 -2.67 9.09 -9.78
C GLY A 123 -1.89 7.78 -9.87
N THR A 124 -0.57 7.82 -9.69
CA THR A 124 0.32 6.69 -9.99
C THR A 124 1.24 6.36 -8.83
N PHE A 125 1.46 5.06 -8.59
CA PHE A 125 2.50 4.59 -7.68
C PHE A 125 3.80 4.33 -8.43
N ASN A 126 4.78 5.20 -8.21
CA ASN A 126 6.08 5.15 -8.84
C ASN A 126 7.09 4.41 -7.94
N PRO A 127 7.74 3.33 -8.41
CA PRO A 127 8.76 2.64 -7.62
C PRO A 127 9.87 3.59 -7.14
N SER A 128 10.25 3.49 -5.87
CA SER A 128 11.26 4.35 -5.23
C SER A 128 12.38 3.60 -4.51
N GLY A 129 12.63 2.37 -4.96
CA GLY A 129 13.71 1.53 -4.44
C GLY A 129 13.24 0.62 -3.31
N PHE A 130 14.15 0.33 -2.39
CA PHE A 130 13.97 -0.75 -1.41
C PHE A 130 14.56 -0.37 -0.05
N ILE A 131 14.11 -1.07 1.00
CA ILE A 131 14.74 -1.08 2.32
C ILE A 131 14.94 -2.52 2.78
N HIS A 132 15.91 -2.76 3.67
CA HIS A 132 16.00 -4.03 4.38
C HIS A 132 14.75 -4.23 5.26
N MET A 133 14.40 -5.49 5.53
CA MET A 133 13.32 -5.82 6.47
C MET A 133 13.59 -5.23 7.87
N ALA A 134 14.81 -5.39 8.39
CA ALA A 134 15.23 -4.87 9.69
C ALA A 134 15.18 -3.33 9.78
N CYS A 135 15.36 -2.64 8.65
CA CYS A 135 15.31 -1.17 8.60
C CYS A 135 13.88 -0.61 8.60
N ALA A 136 12.85 -1.46 8.55
CA ALA A 136 11.49 -1.02 8.31
C ALA A 136 10.97 -0.13 9.44
N GLN A 137 11.15 -0.52 10.71
CA GLN A 137 10.71 0.28 11.84
C GLN A 137 11.37 1.66 11.86
N GLY A 138 12.69 1.73 11.66
CA GLY A 138 13.40 3.01 11.58
C GLY A 138 13.01 3.84 10.35
N TYR A 139 12.57 3.20 9.27
CA TYR A 139 12.09 3.90 8.07
C TYR A 139 10.67 4.43 8.23
N VAL A 140 9.71 3.61 8.66
CA VAL A 140 8.28 3.97 8.71
C VAL A 140 7.83 4.56 10.04
N GLY A 141 8.55 4.31 11.13
CA GLY A 141 8.21 4.76 12.48
C GLY A 141 7.42 3.77 13.33
N THR A 142 7.09 2.58 12.80
CA THR A 142 6.40 1.50 13.52
C THR A 142 6.90 0.12 13.08
N ALA A 143 6.86 -0.86 13.98
CA ALA A 143 7.15 -2.26 13.66
C ALA A 143 5.91 -3.02 13.14
N GLU A 144 4.72 -2.43 13.25
CA GLU A 144 3.44 -3.05 12.89
C GLU A 144 3.16 -2.98 11.39
N LEU A 145 3.97 -3.69 10.61
CA LEU A 145 3.86 -3.72 9.14
C LEU A 145 3.07 -4.91 8.61
N MET A 146 2.88 -5.96 9.41
CA MET A 146 2.24 -7.20 8.96
C MET A 146 0.81 -6.98 8.43
N PRO A 147 -0.10 -6.25 9.12
CA PRO A 147 -1.46 -6.02 8.61
C PRO A 147 -1.47 -5.35 7.23
N LEU A 148 -0.57 -4.39 7.01
CA LEU A 148 -0.36 -3.72 5.74
C LEU A 148 0.12 -4.69 4.65
N LEU A 149 1.17 -5.47 4.94
CA LEU A 149 1.76 -6.39 3.97
C LEU A 149 0.78 -7.49 3.55
N GLU A 150 -0.01 -8.00 4.50
CA GLU A 150 -1.07 -8.96 4.22
C GLU A 150 -2.20 -8.34 3.38
N THR A 151 -2.62 -7.11 3.70
CA THR A 151 -3.63 -6.38 2.93
C THR A 151 -3.22 -6.19 1.48
N LEU A 152 -1.96 -5.86 1.24
CA LEU A 152 -1.43 -5.70 -0.12
C LEU A 152 -1.30 -7.04 -0.86
N GLY A 153 -1.54 -8.18 -0.20
CA GLY A 153 -1.24 -9.50 -0.76
C GLY A 153 0.23 -9.65 -1.10
N ALA A 154 1.08 -8.93 -0.37
CA ALA A 154 2.50 -8.82 -0.66
C ALA A 154 3.33 -9.87 0.07
N VAL A 155 2.71 -10.63 0.97
CA VAL A 155 3.38 -11.73 1.67
C VAL A 155 3.06 -13.05 0.96
N PRO A 156 4.06 -13.89 0.63
CA PRO A 156 3.84 -15.22 0.07
C PRO A 156 3.31 -16.20 1.14
N ASP A 157 3.36 -17.50 0.86
CA ASP A 157 2.77 -18.59 1.66
C ASP A 157 3.06 -18.49 3.18
N ASN A 158 2.29 -19.22 3.99
CA ASN A 158 2.35 -19.09 5.46
C ASN A 158 3.74 -19.28 6.09
N ALA A 159 4.61 -20.10 5.49
CA ALA A 159 6.00 -20.27 5.95
C ALA A 159 6.80 -18.97 5.79
N ASP A 160 6.62 -18.27 4.66
CA ASP A 160 7.29 -17.00 4.38
C ASP A 160 6.76 -15.88 5.27
N LYS A 161 5.46 -15.89 5.64
CA LYS A 161 4.89 -14.92 6.61
C LYS A 161 5.62 -14.92 7.94
N THR A 162 5.92 -16.12 8.45
CA THR A 162 6.62 -16.28 9.74
C THR A 162 8.06 -15.78 9.64
N GLU A 163 8.75 -16.09 8.54
CA GLU A 163 10.10 -15.59 8.26
C GLU A 163 10.11 -14.05 8.18
N ILE A 164 9.18 -13.47 7.41
CA ILE A 164 9.05 -12.03 7.20
C ILE A 164 8.76 -11.30 8.52
N ALA A 165 7.80 -11.80 9.31
CA ALA A 165 7.51 -11.25 10.63
C ALA A 165 8.76 -11.26 11.53
N ALA A 166 9.49 -12.38 11.56
CA ALA A 166 10.71 -12.49 12.35
C ALA A 166 11.84 -11.56 11.86
N LEU A 167 11.85 -11.12 10.60
CA LEU A 167 12.84 -10.20 10.06
C LEU A 167 12.51 -8.72 10.33
N LEU A 168 11.23 -8.38 10.46
CA LEU A 168 10.78 -7.02 10.78
C LEU A 168 11.16 -6.59 12.21
N HIS A 169 11.31 -7.55 13.12
CA HIS A 169 11.60 -7.31 14.54
C HIS A 169 13.08 -7.54 14.92
N ARG A 170 13.97 -7.78 13.95
CA ARG A 170 15.42 -7.86 14.21
C ARG A 170 16.00 -6.45 14.12
N CYS A 171 16.30 -5.85 15.27
CA CYS A 171 17.19 -4.70 15.37
C CYS A 171 18.64 -5.16 15.47
#